data_AF-A0A2N7PMP8-F1
#
_entry.id   AF-A0A2N7PMP8-F1
#
_cell.length_a   1.000
_cell.length_b   1.000
_cell.length_c   1.000
_cell.angle_alpha   90.00
_cell.angle_beta   90.00
_cell.angle_gamma   90.00
#
_symmetry.space_group_name_H-M   'P 1'
#
loop_
_entity.id
_entity.type
_entity.pdbx_description
1 polymer ?
#
loop_
_entity_poly.entity_id
_entity_poly.type
_entity_poly.pdbx_seq_one_letter_code
_entity_poly.pdbx_strand_id
1 'polypeptide(L)'
;MLRKLPSNTDWFIPYLKEFKTFEEIPLQEIFKYSTEELIQKYQTSKNLVPLLLAERFLWENIEDNFFSYKLLNLVLKEREVSGYLFYFPNKNFGKKNKKVFSEYSFIKFDKTYYFYPSEWGNGFKILINLWRRGIKFFSVEINFDKEPSEEFIKNHLKLAQILDFSHLSQKALESLKTYLPTLEINKLSKITDKFLKTKEGFLVLSSKSEIKKDLEKIGAKILERLEGGNIVLLVKNLDLNKIKTLYKKNSENTKVGILPWKIWKEFKNKSSTPLIFLIGAFEHARRANHISTKVFDGFTYHIIGDLFFEWKDLGKALKYYLLAKNHTEQPIELALSESAIYYTFGDFDKAETILRKQLCGCKKEDPLIHYNLALIYLKKEKNEDAKYHFYKAHLLDPENNIFREALIKCLWDLGEYEELGEFLNLLKNPSVKEKIYMGKYYFYKKEYKKAFQYLKDILTLKERDGETLLFLAWLYLYFNKDKEVSHILLKEAQEILSTEKLEKIKREFGLEI
;
A
#
# COMPACT_ATOMS: atom_id res chain seq x y z
N MET A 1 -27.59 5.18 -29.16
CA MET A 1 -26.70 5.48 -28.02
C MET A 1 -25.34 4.89 -28.36
N LEU A 2 -24.32 5.72 -28.61
CA LEU A 2 -22.96 5.22 -28.77
C LEU A 2 -22.59 4.48 -27.47
N ARG A 3 -22.29 3.19 -27.59
CA ARG A 3 -21.93 2.36 -26.44
C ARG A 3 -20.66 2.96 -25.84
N LYS A 4 -20.74 3.45 -24.61
CA LYS A 4 -19.60 4.09 -23.93
C LYS A 4 -18.48 3.06 -23.80
N LEU A 5 -17.32 3.37 -24.39
CA LEU A 5 -16.15 2.51 -24.30
C LEU A 5 -15.64 2.47 -22.86
N PRO A 6 -15.06 1.34 -22.43
CA PRO A 6 -14.40 1.27 -21.13
C PRO A 6 -13.28 2.29 -21.03
N SER A 7 -12.98 2.71 -19.80
CA SER A 7 -11.74 3.42 -19.53
C SER A 7 -10.55 2.58 -20.01
N ASN A 8 -9.52 3.26 -20.53
CA ASN A 8 -8.26 2.68 -21.02
C ASN A 8 -8.35 1.97 -22.39
N THR A 9 -9.43 2.10 -23.16
CA THR A 9 -9.45 1.60 -24.55
C THR A 9 -8.32 2.20 -25.39
N ASP A 10 -8.05 3.49 -25.21
CA ASP A 10 -7.00 4.22 -25.94
C ASP A 10 -5.59 3.63 -25.71
N TRP A 11 -5.39 2.92 -24.59
CA TRP A 11 -4.13 2.25 -24.28
C TRP A 11 -3.75 1.17 -25.31
N PHE A 12 -4.74 0.55 -25.96
CA PHE A 12 -4.51 -0.50 -26.95
C PHE A 12 -4.36 0.03 -28.38
N ILE A 13 -4.86 1.23 -28.66
CA ILE A 13 -4.94 1.80 -30.01
C ILE A 13 -3.58 1.84 -30.72
N PRO A 14 -2.49 2.33 -30.10
CA PRO A 14 -1.17 2.39 -30.75
C PRO A 14 -0.67 1.04 -31.27
N TYR A 15 -1.05 -0.05 -30.61
CA TYR A 15 -0.57 -1.41 -30.88
C TYR A 15 -1.35 -2.14 -31.98
N LEU A 16 -2.40 -1.52 -32.53
CA LEU A 16 -3.12 -2.09 -33.67
C LEU A 16 -2.27 -2.11 -34.95
N LYS A 17 -1.22 -1.28 -35.04
CA LYS A 17 -0.27 -1.26 -36.17
C LYS A 17 0.45 -2.57 -36.42
N GLU A 18 0.46 -3.47 -35.44
CA GLU A 18 0.89 -4.87 -35.58
C GLU A 18 0.22 -5.60 -36.75
N PHE A 19 -1.01 -5.21 -37.08
CA PHE A 19 -1.67 -5.68 -38.29
C PHE A 19 -1.29 -4.76 -39.45
N LYS A 20 -0.66 -5.33 -40.49
CA LYS A 20 -0.33 -4.59 -41.72
C LYS A 20 -1.51 -3.80 -42.28
N THR A 21 -2.72 -4.32 -42.15
CA THR A 21 -3.96 -3.65 -42.57
C THR A 21 -4.18 -2.29 -41.89
N PHE A 22 -3.64 -2.09 -40.68
CA PHE A 22 -3.82 -0.90 -39.84
C PHE A 22 -2.56 -0.02 -39.76
N GLU A 23 -1.52 -0.31 -40.54
CA GLU A 23 -0.24 0.41 -40.46
C GLU A 23 -0.37 1.89 -40.88
N GLU A 24 -1.14 2.14 -41.95
CA GLU A 24 -1.27 3.45 -42.59
C GLU A 24 -2.54 4.23 -42.17
N ILE A 25 -3.35 3.71 -41.22
CA ILE A 25 -4.57 4.42 -40.79
C ILE A 25 -4.30 5.48 -39.73
N PRO A 26 -5.10 6.57 -39.71
CA PRO A 26 -5.02 7.58 -38.67
C PRO A 26 -5.66 7.06 -37.37
N LEU A 27 -4.87 6.35 -36.56
CA LEU A 27 -5.32 5.73 -35.30
C LEU A 27 -6.03 6.70 -34.33
N GLN A 28 -5.66 7.97 -34.33
CA GLN A 28 -6.30 9.03 -33.52
C GLN A 28 -7.77 9.29 -33.90
N GLU A 29 -8.25 8.73 -35.00
CA GLU A 29 -9.65 8.86 -35.46
C GLU A 29 -10.53 7.70 -35.04
N ILE A 30 -9.96 6.63 -34.47
CA ILE A 30 -10.71 5.48 -33.96
C ILE A 30 -11.72 5.95 -32.91
N PHE A 31 -13.00 5.61 -33.13
CA PHE A 31 -14.15 5.99 -32.30
C PHE A 31 -14.41 7.49 -32.16
N LYS A 32 -13.75 8.34 -32.95
CA LYS A 32 -13.93 9.80 -32.89
C LYS A 32 -15.17 10.28 -33.62
N TYR A 33 -15.55 9.58 -34.69
CA TYR A 33 -16.64 9.97 -35.59
C TYR A 33 -17.69 8.86 -35.64
N SER A 34 -18.94 9.23 -35.88
CA SER A 34 -20.00 8.30 -36.23
C SER A 34 -19.73 7.63 -37.58
N THR A 35 -20.39 6.50 -37.84
CA THR A 35 -20.26 5.81 -39.13
C THR A 35 -20.65 6.71 -40.30
N GLU A 36 -21.68 7.54 -40.15
CA GLU A 36 -22.12 8.50 -41.18
C GLU A 36 -21.04 9.55 -41.48
N GLU A 37 -20.45 10.13 -40.44
CA GLU A 37 -19.36 11.11 -40.56
C GLU A 37 -18.10 10.48 -41.19
N LEU A 38 -17.76 9.24 -40.84
CA LEU A 38 -16.65 8.50 -41.47
C LEU A 38 -16.89 8.28 -42.96
N ILE A 39 -18.10 7.87 -43.35
CA ILE A 39 -18.47 7.66 -44.77
C ILE A 39 -18.34 8.98 -45.54
N GLN A 40 -18.83 10.09 -44.97
CA GLN A 40 -18.72 11.41 -45.61
C GLN A 40 -17.27 11.88 -45.73
N LYS A 41 -16.46 11.67 -44.69
CA LYS A 41 -15.06 12.10 -44.65
C LYS A 41 -14.14 11.28 -45.56
N TYR A 42 -14.46 10.00 -45.78
CA TYR A 42 -13.59 9.05 -46.47
C TYR A 42 -14.22 8.42 -47.71
N GLN A 43 -15.18 9.09 -48.37
CA GLN A 43 -15.98 8.57 -49.50
C GLN A 43 -15.20 7.77 -50.56
N THR A 44 -13.96 8.15 -50.88
CA THR A 44 -13.10 7.49 -51.87
C THR A 44 -11.77 6.98 -51.29
N SER A 45 -11.61 7.02 -49.97
CA SER A 45 -10.35 6.71 -49.31
C SER A 45 -10.18 5.22 -49.03
N LYS A 46 -8.97 4.71 -49.29
CA LYS A 46 -8.55 3.35 -48.92
C LYS A 46 -8.55 3.11 -47.41
N ASN A 47 -8.63 4.16 -46.59
CA ASN A 47 -8.48 4.08 -45.13
C ASN A 47 -9.80 3.80 -44.39
N LEU A 48 -10.96 3.96 -45.04
CA LEU A 48 -12.26 3.77 -44.40
C LEU A 48 -12.45 2.33 -43.90
N VAL A 49 -12.19 1.34 -44.76
CA VAL A 49 -12.37 -0.08 -44.41
C VAL A 49 -11.41 -0.50 -43.30
N PRO A 50 -10.08 -0.23 -43.39
CA PRO A 50 -9.16 -0.47 -42.29
C PRO A 50 -9.56 0.18 -40.96
N LEU A 51 -10.04 1.43 -40.97
CA LEU A 51 -10.48 2.12 -39.75
C LEU A 51 -11.70 1.43 -39.12
N LEU A 52 -12.71 1.07 -39.91
CA LEU A 52 -13.88 0.33 -39.44
C LEU A 52 -13.52 -1.08 -38.93
N LEU A 53 -12.55 -1.75 -39.58
CA LEU A 53 -12.05 -3.05 -39.13
C LEU A 53 -11.29 -2.94 -37.81
N ALA A 54 -10.52 -1.86 -37.59
CA ALA A 54 -9.84 -1.61 -36.32
C ALA A 54 -10.85 -1.37 -35.18
N GLU A 55 -11.87 -0.55 -35.40
CA GLU A 55 -12.96 -0.32 -34.45
C GLU A 55 -13.72 -1.62 -34.12
N ARG A 56 -14.04 -2.42 -35.15
CA ARG A 56 -14.68 -3.71 -34.97
C ARG A 56 -13.81 -4.69 -34.19
N PHE A 57 -12.51 -4.76 -34.50
CA PHE A 57 -11.56 -5.62 -33.80
C PHE A 57 -11.48 -5.27 -32.30
N LEU A 58 -11.46 -3.98 -31.96
CA LEU A 58 -11.53 -3.54 -30.56
C LEU A 58 -12.85 -3.96 -29.91
N TRP A 59 -13.99 -3.74 -30.58
CA TRP A 59 -15.31 -4.15 -30.08
C TRP A 59 -15.43 -5.66 -29.84
N GLU A 60 -14.89 -6.49 -30.73
CA GLU A 60 -14.89 -7.95 -30.59
C GLU A 60 -14.08 -8.43 -29.38
N ASN A 61 -13.17 -7.60 -28.89
CA ASN A 61 -12.31 -7.89 -27.74
C ASN A 61 -12.68 -7.10 -26.47
N ILE A 62 -13.82 -6.40 -26.48
CA ILE A 62 -14.34 -5.65 -25.34
C ILE A 62 -15.73 -6.17 -24.96
N GLU A 63 -15.86 -6.66 -23.72
CA GLU A 63 -17.14 -7.07 -23.13
C GLU A 63 -17.33 -6.35 -21.79
N ASP A 64 -18.34 -5.47 -21.71
CA ASP A 64 -18.52 -4.56 -20.58
C ASP A 64 -17.22 -3.79 -20.29
N ASN A 65 -16.67 -3.87 -19.07
CA ASN A 65 -15.37 -3.26 -18.69
C ASN A 65 -14.21 -4.27 -18.77
N PHE A 66 -14.36 -5.35 -19.52
CA PHE A 66 -13.31 -6.36 -19.70
C PHE A 66 -12.72 -6.30 -21.09
N PHE A 67 -11.39 -6.25 -21.13
CA PHE A 67 -10.60 -6.43 -22.33
C PHE A 67 -10.17 -7.89 -22.43
N SER A 68 -10.22 -8.46 -23.63
CA SER A 68 -9.63 -9.76 -23.93
C SER A 68 -8.11 -9.71 -23.78
N TYR A 69 -7.50 -10.78 -23.26
CA TYR A 69 -6.04 -10.90 -23.20
C TYR A 69 -5.37 -10.83 -24.59
N LYS A 70 -6.12 -11.08 -25.68
CA LYS A 70 -5.61 -10.89 -27.06
C LYS A 70 -5.13 -9.46 -27.31
N LEU A 71 -5.79 -8.47 -26.72
CA LEU A 71 -5.35 -7.07 -26.83
C LEU A 71 -4.07 -6.81 -26.04
N LEU A 72 -3.91 -7.46 -24.87
CA LEU A 72 -2.66 -7.40 -24.11
C LEU A 72 -1.51 -8.00 -24.91
N ASN A 73 -1.72 -9.11 -25.63
CA ASN A 73 -0.69 -9.75 -26.43
C ASN A 73 -0.12 -8.82 -27.52
N LEU A 74 -0.93 -7.90 -28.07
CA LEU A 74 -0.42 -6.90 -29.01
C LEU A 74 0.57 -5.95 -28.33
N VAL A 75 0.29 -5.54 -27.10
CA VAL A 75 1.19 -4.69 -26.32
C VAL A 75 2.48 -5.43 -25.96
N LEU A 76 2.35 -6.70 -25.55
CA LEU A 76 3.49 -7.52 -25.10
C LEU A 76 4.48 -7.88 -26.20
N LYS A 77 4.12 -7.75 -27.48
CA LYS A 77 5.07 -7.89 -28.59
C LYS A 77 6.04 -6.73 -28.69
N GLU A 78 5.59 -5.54 -28.30
CA GLU A 78 6.35 -4.29 -28.43
C GLU A 78 7.10 -3.94 -27.15
N ARG A 79 6.52 -4.27 -25.98
CA ARG A 79 7.13 -3.94 -24.70
C ARG A 79 6.66 -4.82 -23.56
N GLU A 80 7.45 -4.83 -22.49
CA GLU A 80 7.02 -5.39 -21.22
C GLU A 80 5.92 -4.55 -20.55
N VAL A 81 5.04 -5.22 -19.81
CA VAL A 81 3.94 -4.60 -19.07
C VAL A 81 3.92 -5.13 -17.64
N SER A 82 4.16 -4.22 -16.70
CA SER A 82 4.01 -4.47 -15.26
C SER A 82 2.58 -4.24 -14.80
N GLY A 83 2.11 -5.05 -13.85
CA GLY A 83 0.75 -4.94 -13.35
C GLY A 83 0.42 -5.91 -12.22
N TYR A 84 -0.87 -5.96 -11.91
CA TYR A 84 -1.45 -6.81 -10.89
C TYR A 84 -2.15 -8.00 -11.56
N LEU A 85 -1.63 -9.20 -11.34
CA LEU A 85 -2.33 -10.43 -11.71
C LEU A 85 -3.26 -10.82 -10.56
N PHE A 86 -4.54 -10.99 -10.86
CA PHE A 86 -5.60 -11.33 -9.92
C PHE A 86 -6.14 -12.74 -10.17
N TYR A 87 -6.47 -13.41 -9.07
CA TYR A 87 -7.27 -14.63 -9.06
C TYR A 87 -8.46 -14.48 -8.11
N PHE A 88 -9.65 -14.65 -8.68
CA PHE A 88 -10.90 -14.67 -7.93
C PHE A 88 -11.46 -16.11 -7.93
N PRO A 89 -11.52 -16.80 -6.77
CA PRO A 89 -11.93 -18.21 -6.72
C PRO A 89 -13.37 -18.50 -7.18
N ASN A 90 -14.23 -17.48 -7.23
CA ASN A 90 -15.63 -17.63 -7.62
C ASN A 90 -15.81 -17.36 -9.12
N LYS A 91 -16.19 -18.38 -9.90
CA LYS A 91 -16.38 -18.25 -11.35
C LYS A 91 -17.45 -17.22 -11.77
N ASN A 92 -18.37 -16.86 -10.86
CA ASN A 92 -19.39 -15.83 -11.07
C ASN A 92 -19.01 -14.49 -10.44
N PHE A 93 -17.73 -14.27 -10.10
CA PHE A 93 -17.25 -13.10 -9.38
C PHE A 93 -17.61 -11.78 -10.07
N GLY A 94 -17.35 -11.68 -11.39
CA GLY A 94 -17.71 -10.51 -12.19
C GLY A 94 -19.19 -10.13 -12.10
N LYS A 95 -20.08 -11.12 -12.22
CA LYS A 95 -21.54 -10.91 -12.12
C LYS A 95 -22.01 -10.53 -10.72
N LYS A 96 -21.38 -11.07 -9.67
CA LYS A 96 -21.76 -10.79 -8.27
C LYS A 96 -21.21 -9.47 -7.73
N ASN A 97 -20.15 -8.94 -8.35
CA ASN A 97 -19.45 -7.74 -7.86
C ASN A 97 -19.44 -6.62 -8.92
N LYS A 98 -20.58 -6.44 -9.60
CA LYS A 98 -20.74 -5.45 -10.69
C LYS A 98 -20.22 -4.07 -10.31
N LYS A 99 -20.41 -3.63 -9.07
CA LYS A 99 -19.94 -2.30 -8.60
C LYS A 99 -18.41 -2.14 -8.66
N VAL A 100 -17.63 -3.19 -8.36
CA VAL A 100 -16.16 -3.12 -8.48
C VAL A 100 -15.75 -3.06 -9.94
N PHE A 101 -16.38 -3.89 -10.78
CA PHE A 101 -16.07 -3.94 -12.21
C PHE A 101 -16.69 -2.81 -13.03
N SER A 102 -17.65 -2.06 -12.50
CA SER A 102 -18.17 -0.85 -13.15
C SER A 102 -17.22 0.33 -12.98
N GLU A 103 -16.43 0.34 -11.91
CA GLU A 103 -15.49 1.42 -11.57
C GLU A 103 -14.11 1.23 -12.23
N TYR A 104 -13.75 -0.01 -12.59
CA TYR A 104 -12.43 -0.35 -13.13
C TYR A 104 -12.51 -1.32 -14.30
N SER A 105 -11.67 -1.09 -15.31
CA SER A 105 -11.46 -2.04 -16.40
C SER A 105 -10.44 -3.11 -16.02
N PHE A 106 -10.57 -4.31 -16.60
CA PHE A 106 -9.60 -5.41 -16.40
C PHE A 106 -9.32 -6.13 -17.71
N ILE A 107 -8.11 -6.66 -17.85
CA ILE A 107 -7.78 -7.63 -18.89
C ILE A 107 -8.14 -9.02 -18.36
N LYS A 108 -8.90 -9.79 -19.14
CA LYS A 108 -9.44 -11.08 -18.73
C LYS A 108 -8.72 -12.21 -19.47
N PHE A 109 -8.06 -13.09 -18.72
CA PHE A 109 -7.47 -14.32 -19.25
C PHE A 109 -8.51 -15.43 -19.30
N ASP A 110 -9.27 -15.62 -18.22
CA ASP A 110 -10.35 -16.61 -18.16
C ASP A 110 -11.50 -16.17 -17.21
N LYS A 111 -12.27 -17.12 -16.66
CA LYS A 111 -13.38 -16.84 -15.72
C LYS A 111 -12.92 -16.43 -14.31
N THR A 112 -11.64 -16.58 -13.99
CA THR A 112 -11.08 -16.43 -12.63
C THR A 112 -9.78 -15.63 -12.58
N TYR A 113 -9.04 -15.52 -13.68
CA TYR A 113 -7.77 -14.79 -13.79
C TYR A 113 -7.95 -13.50 -14.58
N TYR A 114 -7.45 -12.43 -14.00
CA TYR A 114 -7.54 -11.07 -14.53
C TYR A 114 -6.21 -10.37 -14.36
N PHE A 115 -5.93 -9.38 -15.19
CA PHE A 115 -4.76 -8.55 -15.10
C PHE A 115 -5.12 -7.07 -15.17
N TYR A 116 -4.39 -6.28 -14.40
CA TYR A 116 -4.55 -4.84 -14.33
C TYR A 116 -3.18 -4.17 -14.51
N PRO A 117 -2.89 -3.57 -15.69
CA PRO A 117 -1.65 -2.83 -15.91
C PRO A 117 -1.44 -1.72 -14.89
N SER A 118 -0.22 -1.60 -14.35
CA SER A 118 0.09 -0.60 -13.32
C SER A 118 -0.06 0.83 -13.82
N GLU A 119 0.20 1.07 -15.10
CA GLU A 119 0.09 2.40 -15.73
C GLU A 119 -1.36 2.89 -15.90
N TRP A 120 -2.36 2.02 -15.70
CA TRP A 120 -3.76 2.46 -15.59
C TRP A 120 -4.05 3.16 -14.25
N GLY A 121 -3.08 3.17 -13.33
CA GLY A 121 -3.17 3.80 -12.02
C GLY A 121 -4.18 3.11 -11.09
N ASN A 122 -4.34 3.58 -9.86
CA ASN A 122 -5.36 3.09 -8.91
C ASN A 122 -5.31 1.60 -8.51
N GLY A 123 -4.28 0.82 -8.89
CA GLY A 123 -4.18 -0.61 -8.58
C GLY A 123 -4.34 -0.92 -7.08
N PHE A 124 -3.68 -0.15 -6.22
CA PHE A 124 -3.82 -0.31 -4.76
C PHE A 124 -5.23 0.04 -4.23
N LYS A 125 -5.93 0.98 -4.88
CA LYS A 125 -7.31 1.35 -4.52
C LYS A 125 -8.28 0.20 -4.80
N ILE A 126 -8.02 -0.60 -5.84
CA ILE A 126 -8.76 -1.84 -6.11
C ILE A 126 -8.59 -2.80 -4.94
N LEU A 127 -7.35 -3.03 -4.48
CA LEU A 127 -7.06 -3.90 -3.33
C LEU A 127 -7.81 -3.44 -2.07
N ILE A 128 -7.76 -2.15 -1.75
CA ILE A 128 -8.51 -1.55 -0.64
C ILE A 128 -10.02 -1.85 -0.75
N ASN A 129 -10.61 -1.65 -1.93
CA ASN A 129 -12.04 -1.89 -2.14
C ASN A 129 -12.40 -3.37 -1.96
N LEU A 130 -11.53 -4.29 -2.41
CA LEU A 130 -11.71 -5.73 -2.24
C LEU A 130 -11.61 -6.13 -0.76
N TRP A 131 -10.58 -5.68 -0.03
CA TRP A 131 -10.40 -5.97 1.39
C TRP A 131 -11.53 -5.42 2.24
N ARG A 132 -11.91 -4.16 2.03
CA ARG A 132 -13.03 -3.51 2.75
C ARG A 132 -14.34 -4.27 2.62
N ARG A 133 -14.60 -4.87 1.44
CA ARG A 133 -15.80 -5.67 1.17
C ARG A 133 -15.70 -7.12 1.63
N GLY A 134 -14.57 -7.53 2.22
CA GLY A 134 -14.33 -8.92 2.62
C GLY A 134 -14.30 -9.90 1.44
N ILE A 135 -13.97 -9.41 0.24
CA ILE A 135 -13.93 -10.24 -0.95
C ILE A 135 -12.68 -11.14 -0.89
N LYS A 136 -12.87 -12.43 -1.15
CA LYS A 136 -11.75 -13.37 -1.26
C LYS A 136 -11.10 -13.27 -2.64
N PHE A 137 -9.82 -12.93 -2.67
CA PHE A 137 -9.00 -12.90 -3.88
C PHE A 137 -7.54 -13.25 -3.55
N PHE A 138 -6.77 -13.49 -4.59
CA PHE A 138 -5.31 -13.52 -4.56
C PHE A 138 -4.79 -12.58 -5.63
N SER A 139 -3.71 -11.88 -5.35
CA SER A 139 -3.08 -10.96 -6.27
C SER A 139 -1.57 -11.05 -6.13
N VAL A 140 -0.86 -10.88 -7.25
CA VAL A 140 0.60 -10.75 -7.28
C VAL A 140 0.96 -9.58 -8.20
N GLU A 141 1.97 -8.81 -7.83
CA GLU A 141 2.63 -7.89 -8.77
C GLU A 141 3.51 -8.71 -9.71
N ILE A 142 3.42 -8.45 -11.01
CA ILE A 142 4.14 -9.20 -12.03
C ILE A 142 4.50 -8.31 -13.21
N ASN A 143 5.57 -8.67 -13.90
CA ASN A 143 5.98 -8.10 -15.18
C ASN A 143 5.84 -9.16 -16.26
N PHE A 144 5.06 -8.88 -17.31
CA PHE A 144 4.96 -9.74 -18.48
C PHE A 144 5.84 -9.16 -19.59
N ASP A 145 6.73 -9.98 -20.13
CA ASP A 145 7.60 -9.68 -21.28
C ASP A 145 7.10 -10.33 -22.59
N LYS A 146 6.15 -11.27 -22.47
CA LYS A 146 5.50 -11.99 -23.56
C LYS A 146 4.20 -12.60 -23.08
N GLU A 147 3.44 -13.19 -24.00
CA GLU A 147 2.22 -13.92 -23.68
C GLU A 147 2.47 -14.99 -22.58
N PRO A 148 1.82 -14.87 -21.41
CA PRO A 148 2.07 -15.79 -20.31
C PRO A 148 1.34 -17.12 -20.51
N SER A 149 2.04 -18.22 -20.23
CA SER A 149 1.38 -19.54 -20.19
C SER A 149 0.43 -19.64 -18.99
N GLU A 150 -0.59 -20.49 -19.11
CA GLU A 150 -1.53 -20.75 -18.00
C GLU A 150 -0.80 -21.29 -16.75
N GLU A 151 0.21 -22.12 -16.96
CA GLU A 151 1.06 -22.64 -15.88
C GLU A 151 1.85 -21.52 -15.18
N PHE A 152 2.39 -20.57 -15.95
CA PHE A 152 3.10 -19.41 -15.41
C PHE A 152 2.20 -18.57 -14.49
N ILE A 153 0.98 -18.25 -14.95
CA ILE A 153 -0.05 -17.53 -14.17
C ILE A 153 -0.37 -18.28 -12.87
N LYS A 154 -0.64 -19.59 -12.97
CA LYS A 154 -0.99 -20.43 -11.82
C LYS A 154 0.12 -20.49 -10.79
N ASN A 155 1.37 -20.66 -11.22
CA ASN A 155 2.51 -20.78 -10.32
C ASN A 155 2.72 -19.49 -9.51
N HIS A 156 2.72 -18.31 -10.14
CA HIS A 156 2.91 -17.04 -9.41
C HIS A 156 1.85 -16.82 -8.33
N LEU A 157 0.58 -17.11 -8.63
CA LEU A 157 -0.51 -16.99 -7.66
C LEU A 157 -0.47 -18.08 -6.58
N LYS A 158 0.07 -19.26 -6.87
CA LYS A 158 0.19 -20.37 -5.91
C LYS A 158 1.13 -20.03 -4.77
N LEU A 159 2.20 -19.28 -5.02
CA LEU A 159 3.11 -18.82 -3.97
C LEU A 159 2.38 -17.95 -2.94
N ALA A 160 1.58 -16.97 -3.41
CA ALA A 160 0.75 -16.15 -2.54
C ALA A 160 -0.20 -17.00 -1.68
N GLN A 161 -0.79 -18.06 -2.24
CA GLN A 161 -1.67 -18.98 -1.50
C GLN A 161 -0.94 -19.77 -0.40
N ILE A 162 0.26 -20.29 -0.69
CA ILE A 162 1.07 -21.07 0.27
C ILE A 162 1.57 -20.21 1.43
N LEU A 163 1.74 -18.91 1.18
CA LEU A 163 2.21 -17.95 2.17
C LEU A 163 1.05 -17.07 2.71
N ASP A 164 -0.20 -17.52 2.57
CA ASP A 164 -1.40 -16.85 3.08
C ASP A 164 -1.57 -15.37 2.66
N PHE A 165 -0.92 -14.91 1.59
CA PHE A 165 -1.14 -13.57 1.04
C PHE A 165 -2.48 -13.51 0.32
N SER A 166 -3.16 -12.37 0.44
CA SER A 166 -4.19 -11.95 -0.52
C SER A 166 -3.61 -11.05 -1.60
N HIS A 167 -2.53 -10.32 -1.32
CA HIS A 167 -1.76 -9.56 -2.29
C HIS A 167 -0.26 -9.67 -1.99
N LEU A 168 0.50 -10.26 -2.92
CA LEU A 168 1.96 -10.37 -2.82
C LEU A 168 2.61 -9.31 -3.71
N SER A 169 3.10 -8.24 -3.08
CA SER A 169 3.86 -7.18 -3.76
C SER A 169 5.29 -7.61 -4.06
N GLN A 170 5.96 -6.91 -4.99
CA GLN A 170 7.37 -7.18 -5.29
C GLN A 170 8.26 -6.92 -4.07
N LYS A 171 7.94 -5.89 -3.28
CA LYS A 171 8.63 -5.62 -2.00
C LYS A 171 8.46 -6.76 -1.00
N ALA A 172 7.26 -7.31 -0.90
CA ALA A 172 7.00 -8.47 -0.04
C ALA A 172 7.78 -9.70 -0.51
N LEU A 173 7.85 -9.94 -1.82
CA LEU A 173 8.63 -11.02 -2.40
C LEU A 173 10.12 -10.91 -2.06
N GLU A 174 10.72 -9.73 -2.18
CA GLU A 174 12.11 -9.50 -1.78
C GLU A 174 12.31 -9.68 -0.27
N SER A 175 11.38 -9.19 0.54
CA SER A 175 11.42 -9.39 1.99
C SER A 175 11.37 -10.88 2.35
N LEU A 176 10.53 -11.68 1.70
CA LEU A 176 10.42 -13.13 1.95
C LEU A 176 11.72 -13.90 1.68
N LYS A 177 12.57 -13.45 0.74
CA LYS A 177 13.90 -14.05 0.51
C LYS A 177 14.83 -13.91 1.72
N THR A 178 14.58 -12.93 2.59
CA THR A 178 15.32 -12.76 3.85
C THR A 178 14.85 -13.70 4.97
N TYR A 179 13.70 -14.36 4.78
CA TYR A 179 13.12 -15.31 5.73
C TYR A 179 13.29 -16.76 5.28
N LEU A 180 12.88 -17.08 4.06
CA LEU A 180 12.86 -18.46 3.56
C LEU A 180 14.10 -18.77 2.69
N PRO A 181 14.67 -19.98 2.78
CA PRO A 181 15.80 -20.42 1.96
C PRO A 181 15.50 -20.45 0.46
N THR A 182 14.24 -20.65 0.09
CA THR A 182 13.77 -20.77 -1.28
C THR A 182 12.31 -20.35 -1.35
N LEU A 183 11.89 -19.82 -2.50
CA LEU A 183 10.50 -19.53 -2.83
C LEU A 183 9.91 -20.54 -3.84
N GLU A 184 10.60 -21.65 -4.08
CA GLU A 184 10.12 -22.72 -4.94
C GLU A 184 8.88 -23.42 -4.33
N ILE A 185 7.75 -23.27 -5.02
CA ILE A 185 6.43 -23.77 -4.63
C ILE A 185 6.46 -25.26 -4.29
N ASN A 186 7.14 -26.08 -5.08
CA ASN A 186 7.19 -27.53 -4.89
C ASN A 186 7.91 -27.90 -3.58
N LYS A 187 9.04 -27.22 -3.28
CA LYS A 187 9.81 -27.43 -2.05
C LYS A 187 9.02 -26.97 -0.81
N LEU A 188 8.42 -25.78 -0.87
CA LEU A 188 7.60 -25.23 0.21
C LEU A 188 6.34 -26.06 0.47
N SER A 189 5.66 -26.53 -0.58
CA SER A 189 4.49 -27.40 -0.44
C SER A 189 4.88 -28.74 0.18
N LYS A 190 5.97 -29.37 -0.28
CA LYS A 190 6.45 -30.66 0.23
C LYS A 190 6.70 -30.62 1.73
N ILE A 191 7.45 -29.63 2.23
CA ILE A 191 7.74 -29.55 3.68
C ILE A 191 6.48 -29.24 4.49
N THR A 192 5.59 -28.40 3.97
CA THR A 192 4.32 -28.04 4.62
C THR A 192 3.40 -29.25 4.73
N ASP A 193 3.18 -29.97 3.63
CA ASP A 193 2.33 -31.16 3.59
C ASP A 193 2.87 -32.27 4.49
N LYS A 194 4.20 -32.45 4.52
CA LYS A 194 4.85 -33.41 5.40
C LYS A 194 4.68 -33.01 6.86
N PHE A 195 4.83 -31.74 7.22
CA PHE A 195 4.55 -31.24 8.57
C PHE A 195 3.10 -31.52 8.98
N LEU A 196 2.13 -31.21 8.12
CA LEU A 196 0.71 -31.42 8.41
C LEU A 196 0.39 -32.90 8.70
N LYS A 197 1.06 -33.84 8.03
CA LYS A 197 0.93 -35.29 8.25
C LYS A 197 1.73 -35.82 9.45
N THR A 198 2.73 -35.07 9.92
CA THR A 198 3.64 -35.49 10.99
C THR A 198 3.12 -35.02 12.34
N LYS A 199 2.25 -35.82 12.97
CA LYS A 199 1.83 -35.59 14.37
C LYS A 199 3.08 -35.50 15.26
N GLU A 200 3.09 -34.52 16.15
CA GLU A 200 4.21 -34.19 17.06
C GLU A 200 5.50 -33.73 16.37
N GLY A 201 5.43 -33.36 15.09
CA GLY A 201 6.52 -32.69 14.40
C GLY A 201 6.67 -31.23 14.84
N PHE A 202 7.85 -30.67 14.58
CA PHE A 202 8.18 -29.27 14.77
C PHE A 202 8.74 -28.71 13.48
N LEU A 203 8.21 -27.58 13.03
CA LEU A 203 8.90 -26.74 12.06
C LEU A 203 9.86 -25.81 12.80
N VAL A 204 11.07 -25.68 12.30
CA VAL A 204 12.12 -24.82 12.85
C VAL A 204 12.68 -23.96 11.73
N LEU A 205 12.76 -22.65 11.94
CA LEU A 205 13.40 -21.68 11.05
C LEU A 205 14.54 -21.01 11.81
N SER A 206 15.75 -21.01 11.25
CA SER A 206 16.95 -20.45 11.90
C SER A 206 17.83 -19.66 10.95
N SER A 207 18.48 -18.61 11.47
CA SER A 207 19.47 -17.80 10.77
C SER A 207 20.88 -18.40 10.73
N LYS A 208 21.15 -19.52 11.43
CA LYS A 208 22.50 -20.11 11.53
C LYS A 208 22.58 -21.48 10.83
N SER A 209 23.69 -21.71 10.14
CA SER A 209 23.97 -22.96 9.41
C SER A 209 24.18 -24.18 10.32
N GLU A 210 24.63 -23.98 11.57
CA GLU A 210 24.97 -25.06 12.52
C GLU A 210 23.78 -25.64 13.29
N ILE A 211 22.57 -25.07 13.14
CA ILE A 211 21.33 -25.51 13.82
C ILE A 211 21.11 -27.02 13.67
N LYS A 212 21.55 -27.62 12.56
CA LYS A 212 21.47 -29.06 12.32
C LYS A 212 22.21 -29.88 13.38
N LYS A 213 23.50 -29.59 13.58
CA LYS A 213 24.36 -30.33 14.54
C LYS A 213 23.83 -30.17 15.96
N ASP A 214 23.36 -28.96 16.27
CA ASP A 214 22.78 -28.60 17.55
C ASP A 214 21.49 -29.40 17.85
N LEU A 215 20.61 -29.53 16.86
CA LEU A 215 19.39 -30.33 16.96
C LEU A 215 19.68 -31.84 17.10
N GLU A 216 20.65 -32.36 16.34
CA GLU A 216 21.07 -33.76 16.44
C GLU A 216 21.66 -34.09 17.82
N LYS A 217 22.50 -33.19 18.38
CA LYS A 217 23.08 -33.33 19.74
C LYS A 217 22.02 -33.44 20.84
N ILE A 218 20.90 -32.76 20.69
CA ILE A 218 19.79 -32.81 21.67
C ILE A 218 18.78 -33.93 21.39
N GLY A 219 19.06 -34.79 20.39
CA GLY A 219 18.27 -35.98 20.06
C GLY A 219 17.13 -35.77 19.06
N ALA A 220 17.07 -34.61 18.39
CA ALA A 220 16.03 -34.35 17.40
C ALA A 220 16.30 -35.09 16.07
N LYS A 221 15.27 -35.72 15.52
CA LYS A 221 15.34 -36.43 14.22
C LYS A 221 14.86 -35.51 13.10
N ILE A 222 15.75 -35.17 12.17
CA ILE A 222 15.41 -34.35 10.99
C ILE A 222 14.71 -35.20 9.94
N LEU A 223 13.55 -34.74 9.47
CA LEU A 223 12.72 -35.43 8.48
C LEU A 223 12.77 -34.76 7.12
N GLU A 224 12.86 -33.44 7.05
CA GLU A 224 12.94 -32.65 5.81
C GLU A 224 13.74 -31.38 6.09
N ARG A 225 14.42 -30.86 5.07
CA ARG A 225 15.21 -29.64 5.18
C ARG A 225 15.17 -28.82 3.91
N LEU A 226 15.17 -27.51 4.07
CA LEU A 226 15.42 -26.53 3.04
C LEU A 226 16.59 -25.67 3.51
N GLU A 227 17.66 -25.62 2.71
CA GLU A 227 18.92 -24.95 3.03
C GLU A 227 19.12 -23.75 2.09
N GLY A 228 19.71 -22.69 2.62
CA GLY A 228 19.93 -21.40 1.96
C GLY A 228 20.57 -20.42 2.96
N GLY A 229 20.28 -19.12 2.86
CA GLY A 229 20.74 -18.14 3.86
C GLY A 229 20.19 -18.41 5.27
N ASN A 230 18.89 -18.70 5.36
CA ASN A 230 18.27 -19.30 6.54
C ASN A 230 17.99 -20.80 6.29
N ILE A 231 17.70 -21.55 7.34
CA ILE A 231 17.38 -22.98 7.25
C ILE A 231 15.98 -23.25 7.80
N VAL A 232 15.16 -23.97 7.03
CA VAL A 232 13.88 -24.51 7.48
C VAL A 232 13.99 -26.02 7.65
N LEU A 233 13.69 -26.53 8.84
CA LEU A 233 13.73 -27.95 9.18
C LEU A 233 12.36 -28.43 9.66
N LEU A 234 11.99 -29.64 9.24
CA LEU A 234 10.94 -30.43 9.89
C LEU A 234 11.62 -31.49 10.76
N VAL A 235 11.34 -31.49 12.06
CA VAL A 235 11.97 -32.40 13.02
C VAL A 235 10.95 -33.12 13.91
N LYS A 236 11.37 -34.27 14.47
CA LYS A 236 10.68 -34.99 15.56
C LYS A 236 11.58 -35.08 16.79
N ASN A 237 10.98 -35.42 17.94
CA ASN A 237 11.68 -35.63 19.22
C ASN A 237 12.46 -34.39 19.69
N LEU A 238 11.95 -33.19 19.41
CA LEU A 238 12.58 -31.95 19.83
C LEU A 238 12.21 -31.62 21.28
N ASP A 239 13.22 -31.53 22.14
CA ASP A 239 13.07 -31.00 23.49
C ASP A 239 13.20 -29.46 23.48
N LEU A 240 12.07 -28.78 23.72
CA LEU A 240 11.99 -27.32 23.72
C LEU A 240 12.81 -26.66 24.83
N ASN A 241 13.05 -27.33 25.96
CA ASN A 241 13.85 -26.77 27.05
C ASN A 241 15.34 -26.86 26.72
N LYS A 242 15.78 -27.98 26.12
CA LYS A 242 17.18 -28.14 25.68
C LYS A 242 17.55 -27.12 24.60
N ILE A 243 16.70 -26.92 23.59
CA ILE A 243 16.99 -25.93 22.54
C ILE A 243 17.03 -24.49 23.07
N LYS A 244 16.10 -24.11 23.97
CA LYS A 244 16.13 -22.79 24.62
C LYS A 244 17.41 -22.60 25.43
N THR A 245 17.85 -23.63 26.17
CA THR A 245 19.08 -23.58 26.96
C THR A 245 20.32 -23.45 26.08
N LEU A 246 20.35 -24.15 24.94
CA LEU A 246 21.45 -24.12 24.00
C LEU A 246 21.68 -22.71 23.43
N TYR A 247 20.60 -22.03 23.02
CA TYR A 247 20.69 -20.70 22.43
C TYR A 247 20.63 -19.55 23.43
N LYS A 248 20.31 -19.81 24.70
CA LYS A 248 20.49 -18.83 25.79
C LYS A 248 21.97 -18.58 26.10
N LYS A 249 22.86 -19.56 25.88
CA LYS A 249 24.30 -19.47 26.19
C LYS A 249 25.17 -18.97 25.02
N ASN A 250 24.73 -19.14 23.78
CA ASN A 250 25.48 -18.78 22.55
C ASN A 250 24.88 -17.55 21.84
N SER A 251 24.47 -16.54 22.61
CA SER A 251 23.28 -15.74 22.34
C SER A 251 23.39 -14.59 21.33
N GLU A 252 24.53 -14.26 20.75
CA GLU A 252 24.61 -12.95 20.08
C GLU A 252 24.01 -12.93 18.65
N ASN A 253 24.07 -14.01 17.86
CA ASN A 253 23.71 -13.92 16.42
C ASN A 253 22.68 -14.92 15.88
N THR A 254 22.24 -15.91 16.66
CA THR A 254 21.29 -16.93 16.15
C THR A 254 19.87 -16.66 16.60
N LYS A 255 18.96 -16.46 15.63
CA LYS A 255 17.52 -16.37 15.87
C LYS A 255 16.84 -17.64 15.38
N VAL A 256 15.90 -18.15 16.17
CA VAL A 256 15.19 -19.40 15.91
C VAL A 256 13.70 -19.24 16.16
N GLY A 257 12.90 -19.46 15.13
CA GLY A 257 11.44 -19.61 15.21
C GLY A 257 11.05 -21.08 15.22
N ILE A 258 10.10 -21.47 16.08
CA ILE A 258 9.64 -22.84 16.22
C ILE A 258 8.11 -22.90 16.18
N LEU A 259 7.57 -23.78 15.35
CA LEU A 259 6.15 -24.10 15.30
C LEU A 259 5.92 -25.60 15.56
N PRO A 260 5.50 -25.98 16.79
CA PRO A 260 5.05 -27.33 17.09
C PRO A 260 3.72 -27.65 16.39
N TRP A 261 3.53 -28.90 15.97
CA TRP A 261 2.27 -29.34 15.36
C TRP A 261 1.05 -29.17 16.28
N LYS A 262 1.23 -29.36 17.59
CA LYS A 262 0.16 -29.16 18.60
C LYS A 262 -0.30 -27.69 18.64
N ILE A 263 0.66 -26.76 18.66
CA ILE A 263 0.39 -25.31 18.59
C ILE A 263 -0.26 -24.94 17.26
N TRP A 264 0.23 -25.47 16.14
CA TRP A 264 -0.44 -25.28 14.85
C TRP A 264 -1.91 -25.73 14.88
N LYS A 265 -2.21 -26.89 15.47
CA LYS A 265 -3.58 -27.40 15.57
C LYS A 265 -4.49 -26.48 16.40
N GLU A 266 -3.96 -25.89 17.47
CA GLU A 266 -4.68 -24.98 18.36
C GLU A 266 -4.94 -23.62 17.72
N PHE A 267 -3.92 -23.03 17.09
CA PHE A 267 -3.97 -21.65 16.58
C PHE A 267 -4.30 -21.56 15.08
N LYS A 268 -4.41 -22.67 14.32
CA LYS A 268 -4.79 -22.56 12.91
C LYS A 268 -6.19 -21.94 12.77
N ASN A 269 -6.31 -21.03 11.81
CA ASN A 269 -7.59 -20.47 11.41
C ASN A 269 -7.77 -20.66 9.89
N LYS A 270 -8.94 -20.27 9.38
CA LYS A 270 -9.26 -20.38 7.95
C LYS A 270 -8.17 -19.68 7.12
N SER A 271 -7.62 -20.39 6.14
CA SER A 271 -6.57 -19.95 5.20
C SER A 271 -5.14 -19.77 5.74
N SER A 272 -4.90 -19.78 7.05
CA SER A 272 -3.52 -19.72 7.56
C SER A 272 -2.66 -20.88 7.07
N THR A 273 -1.34 -20.65 7.00
CA THR A 273 -0.37 -21.67 6.61
C THR A 273 0.74 -21.82 7.67
N PRO A 274 1.29 -23.04 7.87
CA PRO A 274 2.35 -23.26 8.86
C PRO A 274 3.59 -22.40 8.62
N LEU A 275 3.92 -22.08 7.37
CA LEU A 275 5.08 -21.28 7.03
C LEU A 275 4.97 -19.84 7.56
N ILE A 276 3.79 -19.23 7.50
CA ILE A 276 3.59 -17.87 8.03
C ILE A 276 3.66 -17.84 9.55
N PHE A 277 3.16 -18.88 10.23
CA PHE A 277 3.31 -18.99 11.68
C PHE A 277 4.78 -19.17 12.07
N LEU A 278 5.52 -19.97 11.28
CA LEU A 278 6.95 -20.16 11.48
C LEU A 278 7.74 -18.86 11.26
N ILE A 279 7.44 -18.11 10.20
CA ILE A 279 8.03 -16.79 9.91
C ILE A 279 7.71 -15.81 11.04
N GLY A 280 6.46 -15.77 11.51
CA GLY A 280 6.06 -14.94 12.64
C GLY A 280 6.84 -15.25 13.91
N ALA A 281 7.01 -16.52 14.26
CA ALA A 281 7.80 -16.93 15.42
C ALA A 281 9.28 -16.55 15.26
N PHE A 282 9.85 -16.72 14.07
CA PHE A 282 11.22 -16.32 13.79
C PHE A 282 11.40 -14.80 13.89
N GLU A 283 10.48 -14.03 13.32
CA GLU A 283 10.52 -12.56 13.39
C GLU A 283 10.36 -12.05 14.81
N HIS A 284 9.49 -12.69 15.59
CA HIS A 284 9.33 -12.39 17.01
C HIS A 284 10.67 -12.56 17.75
N ALA A 285 11.41 -13.66 17.51
CA ALA A 285 12.76 -13.81 18.07
C ALA A 285 13.73 -12.73 17.56
N ARG A 286 13.62 -12.31 16.28
CA ARG A 286 14.49 -11.30 15.69
C ARG A 286 14.28 -9.91 16.30
N ARG A 287 13.03 -9.51 16.55
CA ARG A 287 12.66 -8.22 17.16
C ARG A 287 12.93 -8.17 18.67
N ALA A 288 12.90 -9.31 19.34
CA ALA A 288 13.20 -9.40 20.76
C ALA A 288 14.71 -9.51 21.01
N ASN A 289 15.32 -8.41 21.49
CA ASN A 289 16.77 -8.31 21.72
C ASN A 289 17.35 -9.49 22.54
N HIS A 290 16.64 -9.94 23.58
CA HIS A 290 17.13 -10.98 24.50
C HIS A 290 16.55 -12.38 24.25
N ILE A 291 15.80 -12.58 23.16
CA ILE A 291 15.18 -13.87 22.83
C ILE A 291 15.85 -14.45 21.58
N SER A 292 16.63 -15.50 21.76
CA SER A 292 17.26 -16.22 20.64
C SER A 292 16.35 -17.31 20.06
N THR A 293 15.36 -17.78 20.83
CA THR A 293 14.43 -18.83 20.40
C THR A 293 13.01 -18.49 20.81
N LYS A 294 12.10 -18.45 19.83
CA LYS A 294 10.67 -18.23 20.06
C LYS A 294 9.85 -19.40 19.52
N VAL A 295 9.00 -19.95 20.39
CA VAL A 295 7.92 -20.85 20.00
C VAL A 295 6.69 -19.98 19.70
N PHE A 296 5.99 -20.27 18.60
CA PHE A 296 4.75 -19.57 18.26
C PHE A 296 3.77 -19.59 19.44
N ASP A 297 3.16 -18.44 19.71
CA ASP A 297 2.11 -18.22 20.72
C ASP A 297 1.10 -17.18 20.21
N GLY A 298 0.07 -16.89 21.01
CA GLY A 298 -0.98 -15.96 20.62
C GLY A 298 -0.49 -14.54 20.32
N PHE A 299 0.52 -14.04 21.06
CA PHE A 299 1.11 -12.72 20.79
C PHE A 299 1.79 -12.68 19.41
N THR A 300 2.31 -13.81 18.94
CA THR A 300 2.96 -13.91 17.63
C THR A 300 2.02 -13.53 16.46
N TYR A 301 0.69 -13.55 16.64
CA TYR A 301 -0.22 -12.97 15.64
C TYR A 301 -0.02 -11.47 15.44
N HIS A 302 0.34 -10.71 16.49
CA HIS A 302 0.63 -9.28 16.38
C HIS A 302 1.80 -9.07 15.40
N ILE A 303 2.88 -9.83 15.61
CA ILE A 303 4.08 -9.80 14.77
C ILE A 303 3.75 -10.17 13.31
N ILE A 304 2.88 -11.16 13.08
CA ILE A 304 2.43 -11.52 11.73
C ILE A 304 1.60 -10.38 11.11
N GLY A 305 0.75 -9.72 11.90
CA GLY A 305 0.02 -8.54 11.49
C GLY A 305 0.95 -7.43 11.00
N ASP A 306 2.01 -7.14 11.76
CA ASP A 306 3.03 -6.14 11.41
C ASP A 306 3.75 -6.50 10.11
N LEU A 307 4.14 -7.77 9.95
CA LEU A 307 4.76 -8.23 8.71
C LEU A 307 3.86 -8.02 7.49
N PHE A 308 2.58 -8.40 7.58
CA PHE A 308 1.64 -8.17 6.47
C PHE A 308 1.37 -6.68 6.24
N PHE A 309 1.38 -5.85 7.30
CA PHE A 309 1.25 -4.40 7.17
C PHE A 309 2.45 -3.82 6.41
N GLU A 310 3.67 -4.22 6.77
CA GLU A 310 4.92 -3.83 6.09
C GLU A 310 4.97 -4.32 4.63
N TRP A 311 4.44 -5.51 4.37
CA TRP A 311 4.26 -6.11 3.04
C TRP A 311 3.11 -5.50 2.23
N LYS A 312 2.36 -4.55 2.82
CA LYS A 312 1.22 -3.86 2.24
C LYS A 312 0.02 -4.75 1.91
N ASP A 313 -0.09 -5.92 2.52
CA ASP A 313 -1.31 -6.73 2.49
C ASP A 313 -2.20 -6.38 3.69
N LEU A 314 -2.91 -5.26 3.58
CA LEU A 314 -3.71 -4.73 4.69
C LEU A 314 -4.86 -5.67 5.08
N GLY A 315 -5.37 -6.46 4.16
CA GLY A 315 -6.40 -7.46 4.44
C GLY A 315 -5.90 -8.57 5.37
N LYS A 316 -4.69 -9.07 5.12
CA LYS A 316 -4.06 -10.08 6.00
C LYS A 316 -3.54 -9.47 7.29
N ALA A 317 -2.99 -8.26 7.25
CA ALA A 317 -2.61 -7.53 8.45
C ALA A 317 -3.79 -7.42 9.42
N LEU A 318 -4.95 -6.93 8.95
CA LEU A 318 -6.16 -6.82 9.75
C LEU A 318 -6.64 -8.17 10.29
N LYS A 319 -6.64 -9.22 9.46
CA LYS A 319 -6.99 -10.58 9.90
C LYS A 319 -6.14 -10.99 11.11
N TYR A 320 -4.82 -10.79 11.05
CA TYR A 320 -3.91 -11.22 12.10
C TYR A 320 -3.95 -10.32 13.34
N TYR A 321 -4.17 -9.02 13.19
CA TYR A 321 -4.44 -8.12 14.32
C TYR A 321 -5.72 -8.50 15.08
N LEU A 322 -6.79 -8.85 14.37
CA LEU A 322 -8.03 -9.32 15.02
C LEU A 322 -7.82 -10.61 15.82
N LEU A 323 -6.95 -11.52 15.35
CA LEU A 323 -6.59 -12.72 16.08
C LEU A 323 -5.69 -12.41 17.30
N ALA A 324 -4.82 -11.42 17.19
CA ALA A 324 -3.93 -11.00 18.26
C ALA A 324 -4.66 -10.37 19.46
N LYS A 325 -5.88 -9.85 19.28
CA LYS A 325 -6.61 -9.05 20.28
C LYS A 325 -6.74 -9.71 21.65
N ASN A 326 -6.94 -11.01 21.71
CA ASN A 326 -7.09 -11.76 22.96
C ASN A 326 -5.75 -12.21 23.58
N HIS A 327 -4.63 -11.87 22.93
CA HIS A 327 -3.30 -12.33 23.29
C HIS A 327 -2.26 -11.21 23.33
N THR A 328 -2.64 -9.99 22.93
CA THR A 328 -1.70 -8.88 22.82
C THR A 328 -1.33 -8.37 24.21
N GLU A 329 -0.03 -8.23 24.45
CA GLU A 329 0.53 -7.51 25.59
C GLU A 329 0.63 -6.01 25.29
N GLN A 330 0.33 -5.62 24.05
CA GLN A 330 0.46 -4.28 23.48
C GLN A 330 -0.90 -3.84 22.88
N PRO A 331 -1.90 -3.53 23.73
CA PRO A 331 -3.25 -3.23 23.27
C PRO A 331 -3.37 -1.86 22.58
N ILE A 332 -2.52 -0.90 22.94
CA ILE A 332 -2.52 0.45 22.36
C ILE A 332 -1.96 0.40 20.94
N GLU A 333 -0.79 -0.22 20.77
CA GLU A 333 -0.12 -0.41 19.48
C GLU A 333 -0.99 -1.22 18.52
N LEU A 334 -1.62 -2.29 19.02
CA LEU A 334 -2.57 -3.07 18.23
C LEU A 334 -3.77 -2.22 17.76
N ALA A 335 -4.33 -1.40 18.65
CA ALA A 335 -5.45 -0.52 18.32
C ALA A 335 -5.05 0.56 17.31
N LEU A 336 -3.85 1.12 17.43
CA LEU A 336 -3.29 2.08 16.47
C LEU A 336 -3.16 1.45 15.08
N SER A 337 -2.59 0.24 14.99
CA SER A 337 -2.44 -0.49 13.73
C SER A 337 -3.78 -0.90 13.11
N GLU A 338 -4.73 -1.41 13.90
CA GLU A 338 -6.08 -1.76 13.44
C GLU A 338 -6.82 -0.51 12.91
N SER A 339 -6.76 0.60 13.67
CA SER A 339 -7.37 1.86 13.29
C SER A 339 -6.79 2.44 11.99
N ALA A 340 -5.46 2.39 11.82
CA ALA A 340 -4.81 2.87 10.60
C ALA A 340 -5.29 2.10 9.34
N ILE A 341 -5.56 0.81 9.46
CA ILE A 341 -6.13 0.01 8.36
C ILE A 341 -7.57 0.45 8.07
N TYR A 342 -8.43 0.56 9.09
CA TYR A 342 -9.81 1.00 8.86
C TYR A 342 -9.90 2.43 8.31
N TYR A 343 -9.04 3.34 8.77
CA TYR A 343 -8.87 4.66 8.19
C TYR A 343 -8.51 4.59 6.70
N THR A 344 -7.57 3.71 6.33
CA THR A 344 -7.19 3.48 4.93
C THR A 344 -8.34 2.89 4.10
N PHE A 345 -9.20 2.07 4.71
CA PHE A 345 -10.41 1.56 4.08
C PHE A 345 -11.53 2.61 3.99
N GLY A 346 -11.37 3.78 4.62
CA GLY A 346 -12.41 4.80 4.74
C GLY A 346 -13.53 4.44 5.71
N ASP A 347 -13.32 3.44 6.57
CA ASP A 347 -14.26 3.06 7.64
C ASP A 347 -13.91 3.85 8.91
N PHE A 348 -14.13 5.16 8.83
CA PHE A 348 -13.73 6.12 9.86
C PHE A 348 -14.42 5.89 11.21
N ASP A 349 -15.66 5.39 11.20
CA ASP A 349 -16.41 5.09 12.42
C ASP A 349 -15.81 3.92 13.20
N LYS A 350 -15.37 2.86 12.52
CA LYS A 350 -14.67 1.76 13.19
C LYS A 350 -13.31 2.20 13.69
N ALA A 351 -12.54 2.94 12.89
CA ALA A 351 -11.25 3.49 13.28
C ALA A 351 -11.39 4.33 14.57
N GLU A 352 -12.36 5.25 14.60
CA GLU A 352 -12.67 6.07 15.77
C GLU A 352 -13.04 5.22 16.99
N THR A 353 -13.96 4.26 16.81
CA THR A 353 -14.45 3.39 17.89
C THR A 353 -13.32 2.58 18.53
N ILE A 354 -12.36 2.10 17.74
CA ILE A 354 -11.22 1.32 18.24
C ILE A 354 -10.31 2.17 19.11
N LEU A 355 -9.98 3.38 18.64
CA LEU A 355 -9.09 4.30 19.36
C LEU A 355 -9.74 4.87 20.62
N ARG A 356 -11.02 5.27 20.55
CA ARG A 356 -11.76 5.78 21.71
C ARG A 356 -11.80 4.78 22.87
N LYS A 357 -11.83 3.47 22.58
CA LYS A 357 -11.80 2.43 23.63
C LYS A 357 -10.47 2.38 24.40
N GLN A 358 -9.40 2.97 23.88
CA GLN A 358 -8.11 3.05 24.56
C GLN A 358 -7.99 4.28 25.47
N LEU A 359 -8.91 5.25 25.36
CA LEU A 359 -8.97 6.42 26.24
C LEU A 359 -9.68 6.06 27.55
N CYS A 360 -8.96 5.43 28.49
CA CYS A 360 -9.41 5.27 29.87
C CYS A 360 -8.81 6.37 30.74
N GLY A 361 -9.63 7.13 31.47
CA GLY A 361 -9.16 8.13 32.45
C GLY A 361 -8.33 7.56 33.61
N CYS A 362 -8.17 6.23 33.66
CA CYS A 362 -7.37 5.50 34.63
C CYS A 362 -5.89 5.28 34.24
N LYS A 363 -5.52 5.57 32.98
CA LYS A 363 -4.16 5.37 32.46
C LYS A 363 -3.66 6.67 31.81
N LYS A 364 -2.33 6.85 31.78
CA LYS A 364 -1.73 7.91 30.96
C LYS A 364 -2.14 7.67 29.50
N GLU A 365 -2.76 8.68 28.90
CA GLU A 365 -3.18 8.64 27.50
C GLU A 365 -1.95 8.63 26.58
N ASP A 366 -2.01 7.84 25.50
CA ASP A 366 -0.97 7.81 24.48
C ASP A 366 -1.23 8.94 23.46
N PRO A 367 -0.26 9.83 23.19
CA PRO A 367 -0.46 10.95 22.28
C PRO A 367 -0.79 10.52 20.83
N LEU A 368 -0.33 9.34 20.38
CA LEU A 368 -0.63 8.82 19.04
C LEU A 368 -2.12 8.48 18.88
N ILE A 369 -2.81 8.10 19.96
CA ILE A 369 -4.26 7.88 19.93
C ILE A 369 -4.97 9.18 19.58
N HIS A 370 -4.61 10.28 20.25
CA HIS A 370 -5.21 11.59 19.98
C HIS A 370 -4.84 12.08 18.58
N TYR A 371 -3.58 11.97 18.17
CA TYR A 371 -3.16 12.33 16.82
C TYR A 371 -3.96 11.58 15.73
N ASN A 372 -4.13 10.26 15.87
CA ASN A 372 -4.89 9.48 14.89
C ASN A 372 -6.40 9.77 14.94
N LEU A 373 -6.98 10.03 16.12
CA LEU A 373 -8.36 10.50 16.23
C LEU A 373 -8.56 11.84 15.52
N ALA A 374 -7.63 12.77 15.65
CA ALA A 374 -7.70 14.05 14.95
C ALA A 374 -7.71 13.87 13.43
N LEU A 375 -6.85 13.01 12.89
CA LEU A 375 -6.86 12.67 11.45
C LEU A 375 -8.19 12.05 11.01
N ILE A 376 -8.78 11.18 11.83
CA ILE A 376 -10.10 10.59 11.57
C ILE A 376 -11.18 11.68 11.55
N TYR A 377 -11.17 12.60 12.52
CA TYR A 377 -12.16 13.68 12.59
C TYR A 377 -12.03 14.67 11.43
N LEU A 378 -10.82 14.97 10.96
CA LEU A 378 -10.64 15.75 9.72
C LEU A 378 -11.30 15.07 8.52
N LYS A 379 -11.17 13.74 8.39
CA LYS A 379 -11.84 12.99 7.31
C LYS A 379 -13.35 12.92 7.45
N LYS A 380 -13.86 13.09 8.68
CA LYS A 380 -15.29 13.20 8.98
C LYS A 380 -15.79 14.64 8.94
N GLU A 381 -14.94 15.60 8.53
CA GLU A 381 -15.25 17.04 8.48
C GLU A 381 -15.66 17.61 9.85
N LYS A 382 -15.20 17.00 10.95
CA LYS A 382 -15.42 17.44 12.33
C LYS A 382 -14.23 18.23 12.83
N ASN A 383 -14.12 19.46 12.34
CA ASN A 383 -12.94 20.29 12.51
C ASN A 383 -12.60 20.62 13.97
N GLU A 384 -13.59 20.97 14.79
CA GLU A 384 -13.36 21.27 16.22
C GLU A 384 -12.86 20.05 17.01
N ASP A 385 -13.43 18.86 16.76
CA ASP A 385 -12.97 17.62 17.37
C ASP A 385 -11.52 17.31 16.94
N ALA A 386 -11.20 17.55 15.66
CA ALA A 386 -9.84 17.38 15.17
C ALA A 386 -8.85 18.33 15.86
N LYS A 387 -9.17 19.62 15.95
CA LYS A 387 -8.37 20.64 16.64
C LYS A 387 -8.14 20.24 18.09
N TYR A 388 -9.19 19.86 18.83
CA TYR A 388 -9.09 19.37 20.20
C TYR A 388 -8.11 18.20 20.34
N HIS A 389 -8.21 17.20 19.47
CA HIS A 389 -7.37 16.01 19.55
C HIS A 389 -5.91 16.28 19.13
N PHE A 390 -5.65 17.15 18.15
CA PHE A 390 -4.27 17.58 17.87
C PHE A 390 -3.66 18.35 19.03
N TYR A 391 -4.43 19.22 19.69
CA TYR A 391 -4.01 19.89 20.91
C TYR A 391 -3.63 18.90 22.00
N LYS A 392 -4.48 17.91 22.25
CA LYS A 392 -4.19 16.88 23.26
C LYS A 392 -2.92 16.09 22.93
N ALA A 393 -2.71 15.70 21.67
CA ALA A 393 -1.50 15.01 21.26
C ALA A 393 -0.24 15.86 21.52
N HIS A 394 -0.28 17.15 21.16
CA HIS A 394 0.80 18.08 21.42
C HIS A 394 1.05 18.30 22.93
N LEU A 395 0.01 18.47 23.75
CA LEU A 395 0.16 18.67 25.19
C LEU A 395 0.76 17.44 25.90
N LEU A 396 0.45 16.24 25.42
CA LEU A 396 0.98 14.99 25.97
C LEU A 396 2.45 14.74 25.58
N ASP A 397 2.90 15.30 24.46
CA ASP A 397 4.27 15.20 23.95
C ASP A 397 4.71 16.48 23.18
N PRO A 398 5.05 17.57 23.89
CA PRO A 398 5.28 18.89 23.27
C PRO A 398 6.52 18.99 22.37
N GLU A 399 7.51 18.14 22.60
CA GLU A 399 8.77 18.10 21.85
C GLU A 399 8.63 17.37 20.52
N ASN A 400 7.51 16.67 20.31
CA ASN A 400 7.26 15.92 19.09
C ASN A 400 6.80 16.82 17.95
N ASN A 401 7.74 17.08 17.02
CA ASN A 401 7.50 17.92 15.86
C ASN A 401 6.33 17.43 14.99
N ILE A 402 6.01 16.13 14.96
CA ILE A 402 4.90 15.61 14.15
C ILE A 402 3.56 16.15 14.67
N PHE A 403 3.35 16.10 15.99
CA PHE A 403 2.11 16.60 16.60
C PHE A 403 2.02 18.12 16.49
N ARG A 404 3.15 18.79 16.65
CA ARG A 404 3.25 20.25 16.53
C ARG A 404 2.95 20.74 15.12
N GLU A 405 3.58 20.14 14.11
CA GLU A 405 3.33 20.41 12.70
C GLU A 405 1.87 20.14 12.31
N ALA A 406 1.27 19.08 12.84
CA ALA A 406 -0.11 18.73 12.55
C ALA A 406 -1.11 19.72 13.17
N LEU A 407 -0.87 20.17 14.40
CA LEU A 407 -1.65 21.21 15.04
C LEU A 407 -1.55 22.54 14.30
N ILE A 408 -0.33 22.98 13.97
CA ILE A 408 -0.07 24.20 13.18
C ILE A 408 -0.83 24.17 11.87
N LYS A 409 -0.72 23.05 11.13
CA LYS A 409 -1.44 22.87 9.88
C LYS A 409 -2.96 22.90 10.10
N CYS A 410 -3.46 22.25 11.14
CA CYS A 410 -4.88 22.27 11.48
C CYS A 410 -5.37 23.71 11.73
N LEU A 411 -4.66 24.50 12.53
CA LEU A 411 -5.03 25.90 12.81
C LEU A 411 -5.00 26.74 11.53
N TRP A 412 -4.00 26.57 10.67
CA TRP A 412 -3.93 27.24 9.37
C TRP A 412 -5.11 26.86 8.47
N ASP A 413 -5.37 25.56 8.29
CA ASP A 413 -6.44 25.08 7.40
C ASP A 413 -7.85 25.48 7.90
N LEU A 414 -8.02 25.73 9.20
CA LEU A 414 -9.26 26.21 9.81
C LEU A 414 -9.39 27.74 9.84
N GLY A 415 -8.34 28.48 9.47
CA GLY A 415 -8.32 29.95 9.51
C GLY A 415 -8.21 30.53 10.93
N GLU A 416 -7.78 29.74 11.90
CA GLU A 416 -7.57 30.14 13.31
C GLU A 416 -6.23 30.87 13.45
N TYR A 417 -6.08 31.98 12.72
CA TYR A 417 -4.79 32.64 12.54
C TYR A 417 -4.28 33.30 13.81
N GLU A 418 -5.16 33.82 14.67
CA GLU A 418 -4.80 34.39 15.97
C GLU A 418 -4.15 33.34 16.87
N GLU A 419 -4.81 32.20 17.04
CA GLU A 419 -4.34 31.09 17.86
C GLU A 419 -3.04 30.49 17.28
N LEU A 420 -2.97 30.34 15.95
CA LEU A 420 -1.74 29.94 15.27
C LEU A 420 -0.58 30.90 15.58
N GLY A 421 -0.83 32.21 15.56
CA GLY A 421 0.18 33.22 15.87
C GLY A 421 0.73 33.09 17.28
N GLU A 422 -0.15 32.93 18.27
CA GLU A 422 0.23 32.67 19.66
C GLU A 422 1.10 31.41 19.76
N PHE A 423 0.67 30.33 19.12
CA PHE A 423 1.39 29.07 19.12
C PHE A 423 2.79 29.18 18.49
N LEU A 424 2.90 29.80 17.32
CA LEU A 424 4.16 29.99 16.60
C LEU A 424 5.16 30.85 17.39
N ASN A 425 4.68 31.86 18.11
CA ASN A 425 5.54 32.75 18.92
C ASN A 425 6.20 32.04 20.11
N LEU A 426 5.62 30.93 20.57
CA LEU A 426 6.16 30.13 21.67
C LEU A 426 7.24 29.13 21.21
N LEU A 427 7.44 28.95 19.90
CA LEU A 427 8.40 27.99 19.36
C LEU A 427 9.84 28.50 19.48
N LYS A 428 10.67 27.76 20.20
CA LYS A 428 12.09 28.10 20.36
C LYS A 428 12.95 27.63 19.18
N ASN A 429 12.69 26.42 18.67
CA ASN A 429 13.48 25.77 17.63
C ASN A 429 12.57 25.19 16.53
N PRO A 430 11.99 26.03 15.66
CA PRO A 430 11.03 25.56 14.67
C PRO A 430 11.69 24.71 13.58
N SER A 431 11.01 23.63 13.20
CA SER A 431 11.32 22.80 12.03
C SER A 431 11.22 23.60 10.74
N VAL A 432 11.73 23.05 9.63
CA VAL A 432 11.60 23.66 8.31
C VAL A 432 10.13 23.92 7.95
N LYS A 433 9.25 22.94 8.18
CA LYS A 433 7.82 23.09 7.90
C LYS A 433 7.15 24.11 8.81
N GLU A 434 7.56 24.17 10.07
CA GLU A 434 7.04 25.18 11.00
C GLU A 434 7.45 26.59 10.58
N LYS A 435 8.68 26.76 10.06
CA LYS A 435 9.12 28.02 9.43
C LYS A 435 8.32 28.38 8.17
N ILE A 436 7.88 27.40 7.37
CA ILE A 436 6.93 27.65 6.26
C ILE A 436 5.67 28.32 6.82
N TYR A 437 5.06 27.74 7.85
CA TYR A 437 3.85 28.31 8.45
C TYR A 437 4.09 29.65 9.14
N MET A 438 5.26 29.90 9.73
CA MET A 438 5.64 31.24 10.18
C MET A 438 5.64 32.25 9.03
N GLY A 439 6.23 31.88 7.90
CA GLY A 439 6.24 32.71 6.70
C GLY A 439 4.82 32.99 6.16
N LYS A 440 3.98 31.96 6.08
CA LYS A 440 2.56 32.07 5.70
C LYS A 440 1.77 32.97 6.67
N TYR A 441 1.99 32.81 7.98
CA TYR A 441 1.35 33.63 9.01
C TYR A 441 1.78 35.11 8.91
N TYR A 442 3.05 35.40 8.74
CA TYR A 442 3.52 36.79 8.53
C TYR A 442 3.02 37.38 7.20
N PHE A 443 2.83 36.54 6.17
CA PHE A 443 2.20 36.96 4.92
C PHE A 443 0.75 37.39 5.19
N TYR A 444 -0.01 36.58 5.91
CA TYR A 444 -1.37 36.90 6.35
C TYR A 444 -1.45 38.20 7.16
N LYS A 445 -0.53 38.43 8.10
CA LYS A 445 -0.42 39.68 8.86
C LYS A 445 0.10 40.87 8.03
N LYS A 446 0.38 40.68 6.73
CA LYS A 446 0.93 41.67 5.79
C LYS A 446 2.32 42.18 6.17
N GLU A 447 3.03 41.44 7.01
CA GLU A 447 4.43 41.69 7.38
C GLU A 447 5.37 41.08 6.34
N TYR A 448 5.27 41.54 5.10
CA TYR A 448 5.90 40.91 3.93
C TYR A 448 7.42 40.74 4.04
N LYS A 449 8.11 41.64 4.73
CA LYS A 449 9.55 41.52 4.99
C LYS A 449 9.89 40.27 5.82
N LYS A 450 9.12 40.03 6.90
CA LYS A 450 9.30 38.82 7.73
C LYS A 450 8.85 37.58 6.97
N ALA A 451 7.71 37.65 6.28
CA ALA A 451 7.22 36.57 5.44
C ALA A 451 8.30 36.12 4.44
N PHE A 452 8.90 37.08 3.72
CA PHE A 452 9.97 36.82 2.78
C PHE A 452 11.22 36.23 3.46
N GLN A 453 11.60 36.74 4.64
CA GLN A 453 12.73 36.20 5.40
C GLN A 453 12.55 34.71 5.73
N TYR A 454 11.34 34.29 6.13
CA TYR A 454 11.07 32.89 6.44
C TYR A 454 10.94 32.01 5.19
N LEU A 455 10.35 32.53 4.11
CA LEU A 455 10.02 31.72 2.94
C LEU A 455 11.13 31.66 1.87
N LYS A 456 12.02 32.66 1.76
CA LYS A 456 13.01 32.76 0.67
C LYS A 456 13.96 31.56 0.61
N ASP A 457 14.33 31.01 1.78
CA ASP A 457 15.30 29.91 1.86
C ASP A 457 14.63 28.54 1.57
N ILE A 458 13.32 28.53 1.32
CA ILE A 458 12.50 27.33 1.06
C ILE A 458 12.42 27.01 -0.44
N LEU A 459 12.92 27.93 -1.28
CA LEU A 459 12.98 27.78 -2.74
C LEU A 459 13.71 26.52 -3.23
N THR A 460 14.53 25.87 -2.43
CA THR A 460 15.24 24.65 -2.82
C THR A 460 14.78 23.41 -2.07
N LEU A 461 13.77 23.55 -1.21
CA LEU A 461 13.31 22.50 -0.30
C LEU A 461 12.15 21.72 -0.91
N LYS A 462 12.12 20.40 -0.66
CA LYS A 462 11.06 19.51 -1.16
C LYS A 462 9.72 19.74 -0.45
N GLU A 463 9.74 20.37 0.72
CA GLU A 463 8.60 20.59 1.59
C GLU A 463 7.69 21.74 1.13
N ARG A 464 8.04 22.45 0.04
CA ARG A 464 7.23 23.54 -0.49
C ARG A 464 5.90 23.02 -1.06
N ASP A 465 4.79 23.59 -0.59
CA ASP A 465 3.47 23.33 -1.15
C ASP A 465 3.07 24.45 -2.13
N GLY A 466 2.07 24.19 -2.97
CA GLY A 466 1.63 25.14 -3.98
C GLY A 466 1.13 26.48 -3.42
N GLU A 467 0.60 26.49 -2.19
CA GLU A 467 0.20 27.73 -1.52
C GLU A 467 1.43 28.58 -1.14
N THR A 468 2.46 27.95 -0.59
CA THR A 468 3.73 28.61 -0.28
C THR A 468 4.37 29.20 -1.53
N LEU A 469 4.32 28.47 -2.66
CA LEU A 469 4.81 28.94 -3.95
C LEU A 469 4.03 30.16 -4.45
N LEU A 470 2.71 30.20 -4.27
CA LEU A 470 1.90 31.38 -4.59
C LEU A 470 2.29 32.60 -3.76
N PHE A 471 2.47 32.44 -2.45
CA PHE A 471 2.90 33.54 -1.59
C PHE A 471 4.30 34.03 -1.95
N LEU A 472 5.23 33.11 -2.25
CA LEU A 472 6.56 33.47 -2.73
C LEU A 472 6.51 34.19 -4.08
N ALA A 473 5.71 33.71 -5.04
CA ALA A 473 5.53 34.38 -6.32
C ALA A 473 5.07 35.84 -6.10
N TRP A 474 4.05 36.03 -5.27
CA TRP A 474 3.56 37.37 -4.91
C TRP A 474 4.65 38.24 -4.27
N LEU A 475 5.38 37.69 -3.29
CA LEU A 475 6.48 38.41 -2.61
C LEU A 475 7.60 38.76 -3.59
N TYR A 476 7.95 37.87 -4.51
CA TYR A 476 8.96 38.15 -5.52
C TYR A 476 8.50 39.25 -6.49
N LEU A 477 7.23 39.23 -6.91
CA LEU A 477 6.68 40.23 -7.82
C LEU A 477 6.59 41.62 -7.19
N TYR A 478 6.00 41.73 -6.00
CA TYR A 478 5.64 43.02 -5.40
C TYR A 478 6.63 43.52 -4.36
N PHE A 479 7.24 42.62 -3.58
CA PHE A 479 8.17 43.00 -2.51
C PHE A 479 9.62 43.00 -2.97
N ASN A 480 10.11 41.92 -3.61
CA ASN A 480 11.48 41.83 -4.12
C ASN A 480 11.67 42.46 -5.52
N LYS A 481 10.58 42.65 -6.27
CA LYS A 481 10.54 43.17 -7.65
C LYS A 481 11.30 42.32 -8.67
N ASP A 482 11.32 41.00 -8.48
CA ASP A 482 11.88 40.02 -9.40
C ASP A 482 10.76 39.26 -10.13
N LYS A 483 10.47 39.70 -11.35
CA LYS A 483 9.37 39.15 -12.16
C LYS A 483 9.68 37.75 -12.71
N GLU A 484 10.94 37.46 -12.99
CA GLU A 484 11.34 36.19 -13.58
C GLU A 484 11.15 35.07 -12.57
N VAL A 485 11.66 35.26 -11.34
CA VAL A 485 11.47 34.30 -10.25
C VAL A 485 10.00 34.13 -9.92
N SER A 486 9.23 35.23 -9.86
CA SER A 486 7.78 35.15 -9.65
C SER A 486 7.07 34.28 -10.70
N HIS A 487 7.41 34.43 -11.99
CA HIS A 487 6.74 33.70 -13.07
C HIS A 487 7.00 32.19 -12.98
N ILE A 488 8.24 31.81 -12.67
CA ILE A 488 8.64 30.41 -12.50
C ILE A 488 7.85 29.77 -11.33
N LEU A 489 7.79 30.47 -10.19
CA LEU A 489 7.11 29.97 -9.00
C LEU A 489 5.60 29.85 -9.19
N LEU A 490 4.98 30.82 -9.88
CA LEU A 490 3.56 30.78 -10.20
C LEU A 490 3.21 29.56 -11.07
N LYS A 491 4.03 29.30 -12.09
CA LYS A 491 3.84 28.15 -12.98
C LYS A 491 3.94 26.83 -12.21
N GLU A 492 4.95 26.70 -11.35
CA GLU A 492 5.08 25.51 -10.50
C GLU A 492 3.89 25.36 -9.53
N ALA A 493 3.39 26.46 -8.96
CA ALA A 493 2.21 26.43 -8.11
C ALA A 493 0.96 25.93 -8.86
N GLN A 494 0.79 26.34 -10.13
CA GLN A 494 -0.30 25.92 -11.01
C GLN A 494 -0.22 24.43 -11.39
N GLU A 495 0.99 23.85 -11.42
CA GLU A 495 1.17 22.41 -11.63
C GLU A 495 0.79 21.59 -10.39
N ILE A 496 0.90 22.18 -9.19
CA ILE A 496 0.63 21.50 -7.91
C ILE A 496 -0.83 21.69 -7.45
N LEU A 497 -1.40 22.88 -7.64
CA LEU A 497 -2.74 23.22 -7.17
C LEU A 497 -3.80 22.99 -8.23
N SER A 498 -4.98 22.52 -7.81
CA SER A 498 -6.16 22.59 -8.67
C SER A 498 -6.54 24.04 -8.94
N THR A 499 -7.13 24.30 -10.10
CA THR A 499 -7.61 25.64 -10.48
C THR A 499 -8.54 26.23 -9.41
N GLU A 500 -9.45 25.43 -8.87
CA GLU A 500 -10.36 25.84 -7.80
C GLU A 500 -9.61 26.28 -6.53
N LYS A 501 -8.60 25.50 -6.10
CA LYS A 501 -7.84 25.82 -4.89
C LYS A 501 -6.98 27.06 -5.07
N LEU A 502 -6.38 27.22 -6.25
CA LEU A 502 -5.60 28.40 -6.61
C LEU A 502 -6.46 29.67 -6.58
N GLU A 503 -7.64 29.65 -7.20
CA GLU A 503 -8.56 30.79 -7.20
C GLU A 503 -9.10 31.11 -5.79
N LYS A 504 -9.34 30.09 -4.97
CA LYS A 504 -9.71 30.28 -3.56
C LYS A 504 -8.62 31.05 -2.81
N ILE A 505 -7.36 30.61 -2.90
CA ILE A 505 -6.22 31.24 -2.21
C ILE A 505 -6.06 32.69 -2.70
N LYS A 506 -6.11 32.93 -4.01
CA LYS A 506 -6.00 34.28 -4.57
C LYS A 506 -7.07 35.21 -3.99
N ARG A 507 -8.31 34.75 -3.90
CA ARG A 507 -9.42 35.53 -3.34
C ARG A 507 -9.26 35.78 -1.84
N GLU A 508 -8.89 34.74 -1.09
CA GLU A 508 -8.75 34.80 0.37
C GLU A 508 -7.67 35.78 0.81
N PHE A 509 -6.52 35.79 0.12
CA PHE A 509 -5.38 36.62 0.47
C PHE A 509 -5.21 37.86 -0.41
N GLY A 510 -6.14 38.12 -1.34
CA GLY A 510 -6.10 39.28 -2.24
C GLY A 510 -4.87 39.29 -3.16
N LEU A 511 -4.50 38.14 -3.70
CA LEU A 511 -3.32 37.98 -4.55
C LEU A 511 -3.65 38.33 -6.00
N GLU A 512 -3.25 39.52 -6.43
CA GLU A 512 -3.21 39.88 -7.85
C GLU A 512 -1.90 39.33 -8.46
N ILE A 513 -1.92 38.17 -9.12
CA ILE A 513 -0.73 37.55 -9.76
C ILE A 513 -1.11 36.86 -11.05
#